data_AF-A0A3D4ZZA3-F1
#
_entry.id   AF-A0A3D4ZZA3-F1
#
_cell.length_a   1.000
_cell.length_b   1.000
_cell.length_c   1.000
_cell.angle_alpha   90.00
_cell.angle_beta   90.00
_cell.angle_gamma   90.00
#
_symmetry.space_group_name_H-M   'P 1'
#
loop_
_entity.id
_entity.type
_entity.pdbx_description
1 polymer ?
#
loop_
_entity_poly.entity_id
_entity_poly.type
_entity_poly.pdbx_seq_one_letter_code
_entity_poly.pdbx_strand_id
1 'polypeptide(L)'
;MAITSAEAQLASGVNDYLDAAVAALGDDHFILSGGVVGTLYGCSEYIGLTNLFSALALEPELIERLSQRILEQNVETIHALAAAGGDAIYIDDAMATNDMISVAHYERFCVPTTREMVREVHATGHKAILIYFGGVADRLEQIASLGADGLLVETSMKGYTNDIGQIVGAIGDRVTLFGNIDPVGCFQDGSPLQVEAEIKRQVRAGRSGRGFIISPASPITPATPLERVRRFIELAVEYGTQDVE
;
A
#
# COMPACT_ATOMS: atom_id res chain seq x y z
N MET A 1 -4.91 1.74 26.14
CA MET A 1 -5.89 1.77 25.04
C MET A 1 -6.75 0.53 25.16
N ALA A 2 -8.07 0.66 25.20
CA ALA A 2 -8.95 -0.51 25.10
C ALA A 2 -8.94 -0.95 23.63
N ILE A 3 -8.75 -2.25 23.39
CA ILE A 3 -8.78 -2.82 22.05
C ILE A 3 -10.24 -3.15 21.72
N THR A 4 -10.72 -2.64 20.59
CA THR A 4 -12.05 -2.99 20.08
C THR A 4 -11.94 -4.28 19.28
N SER A 5 -12.58 -5.34 19.77
CA SER A 5 -12.56 -6.65 19.12
C SER A 5 -13.23 -6.64 17.75
N ALA A 6 -12.87 -7.58 16.89
CA ALA A 6 -13.46 -7.76 15.57
C ALA A 6 -14.99 -7.92 15.65
N GLU A 7 -15.49 -8.68 16.62
CA GLU A 7 -16.93 -8.85 16.87
C GLU A 7 -17.63 -7.51 17.17
N ALA A 8 -17.01 -6.67 18.00
CA ALA A 8 -17.58 -5.36 18.33
C ALA A 8 -17.52 -4.39 17.14
N GLN A 9 -16.46 -4.47 16.31
CA GLN A 9 -16.36 -3.70 15.07
C GLN A 9 -17.47 -4.10 14.09
N LEU A 10 -17.67 -5.41 13.87
CA LEU A 10 -18.71 -5.94 13.01
C LEU A 10 -20.12 -5.54 13.49
N ALA A 11 -20.38 -5.65 14.79
CA ALA A 11 -21.66 -5.26 15.38
C ALA A 11 -22.00 -3.76 15.20
N SER A 12 -21.02 -2.91 14.90
CA SER A 12 -21.23 -1.49 14.63
C SER A 12 -21.70 -1.18 13.21
N GLY A 13 -21.70 -2.18 12.30
CA GLY A 13 -22.03 -2.01 10.89
C GLY A 13 -20.91 -1.40 10.05
N VAL A 14 -19.67 -1.39 10.57
CA VAL A 14 -18.51 -0.81 9.85
C VAL A 14 -18.24 -1.47 8.50
N ASN A 15 -18.69 -2.71 8.31
CA ASN A 15 -18.52 -3.48 7.08
C ASN A 15 -19.74 -3.46 6.15
N ASP A 16 -20.86 -2.84 6.50
CA ASP A 16 -22.11 -2.97 5.73
C ASP A 16 -21.95 -2.58 4.25
N TYR A 17 -21.13 -1.55 3.97
CA TYR A 17 -20.84 -1.13 2.59
C TYR A 17 -19.92 -2.11 1.86
N LEU A 18 -19.00 -2.75 2.59
CA LEU A 18 -18.06 -3.72 2.05
C LEU A 18 -18.77 -5.02 1.73
N ASP A 19 -19.64 -5.50 2.61
CA ASP A 19 -20.52 -6.66 2.38
C ASP A 19 -21.35 -6.46 1.10
N ALA A 20 -21.94 -5.27 0.95
CA ALA A 20 -22.70 -4.92 -0.25
C ALA A 20 -21.85 -4.91 -1.52
N ALA A 21 -20.60 -4.44 -1.44
CA ALA A 21 -19.67 -4.43 -2.57
C ALA A 21 -19.22 -5.84 -2.96
N VAL A 22 -18.83 -6.67 -1.99
CA VAL A 22 -18.43 -8.06 -2.22
C VAL A 22 -19.59 -8.86 -2.81
N ALA A 23 -20.80 -8.73 -2.27
CA ALA A 23 -21.98 -9.41 -2.80
C ALA A 23 -22.35 -8.99 -4.23
N ALA A 24 -22.08 -7.73 -4.60
CA ALA A 24 -22.43 -7.20 -5.92
C ALA A 24 -21.35 -7.46 -6.99
N LEU A 25 -20.07 -7.54 -6.61
CA LEU A 25 -18.95 -7.46 -7.55
C LEU A 25 -17.92 -8.59 -7.40
N GLY A 26 -17.94 -9.36 -6.30
CA GLY A 26 -16.88 -10.30 -5.93
C GLY A 26 -16.70 -11.50 -6.87
N ASP A 27 -17.69 -11.81 -7.71
CA ASP A 27 -17.56 -12.90 -8.70
C ASP A 27 -16.65 -12.52 -9.88
N ASP A 28 -16.59 -11.22 -10.23
CA ASP A 28 -15.91 -10.73 -11.45
C ASP A 28 -14.80 -9.70 -11.15
N HIS A 29 -14.67 -9.21 -9.92
CA HIS A 29 -13.73 -8.16 -9.54
C HIS A 29 -12.88 -8.57 -8.35
N PHE A 30 -11.60 -8.19 -8.40
CA PHE A 30 -10.72 -8.26 -7.24
C PHE A 30 -11.05 -7.14 -6.25
N ILE A 31 -11.48 -7.49 -5.04
CA ILE A 31 -11.93 -6.55 -4.02
C ILE A 31 -10.83 -6.38 -2.96
N LEU A 32 -10.38 -5.14 -2.81
CA LEU A 32 -9.55 -4.72 -1.69
C LEU A 32 -10.47 -4.32 -0.53
N SER A 33 -10.51 -5.15 0.50
CA SER A 33 -11.45 -5.11 1.63
C SER A 33 -11.19 -3.98 2.63
N GLY A 34 -10.42 -2.96 2.25
CA GLY A 34 -9.89 -1.94 3.15
C GLY A 34 -8.50 -2.29 3.67
N GLY A 35 -8.09 -1.63 4.75
CA GLY A 35 -6.76 -1.81 5.29
C GLY A 35 -6.52 -1.15 6.64
N VAL A 36 -5.32 -1.35 7.15
CA VAL A 36 -4.83 -0.78 8.41
C VAL A 36 -3.63 0.11 8.17
N VAL A 37 -3.35 1.00 9.12
CA VAL A 37 -2.16 1.84 9.12
C VAL A 37 -1.03 1.12 9.86
N GLY A 38 0.18 1.19 9.33
CA GLY A 38 1.38 0.63 9.93
C GLY A 38 1.64 1.17 11.32
N THR A 39 2.21 0.35 12.20
CA THR A 39 2.23 0.66 13.64
C THR A 39 3.05 1.91 13.97
N LEU A 40 4.12 2.18 13.22
CA LEU A 40 4.92 3.39 13.41
C LEU A 40 4.12 4.63 13.01
N TYR A 41 3.44 4.59 11.86
CA TYR A 41 2.57 5.69 11.46
C TYR A 41 1.42 5.88 12.47
N GLY A 42 0.78 4.79 12.92
CA GLY A 42 -0.27 4.85 13.95
C GLY A 42 0.18 5.49 15.26
N CYS A 43 1.47 5.39 15.63
CA CYS A 43 1.99 6.09 16.82
C CYS A 43 1.80 7.62 16.71
N SER A 44 1.88 8.18 15.49
CA SER A 44 1.72 9.62 15.27
C SER A 44 0.35 10.16 15.67
N GLU A 45 -0.70 9.33 15.70
CA GLU A 45 -2.04 9.73 16.14
C GLU A 45 -2.10 10.03 17.64
N TYR A 46 -1.20 9.44 18.42
CA TYR A 46 -1.21 9.56 19.89
C TYR A 46 -0.21 10.59 20.40
N ILE A 47 0.97 10.65 19.79
CA ILE A 47 2.05 11.52 20.25
C ILE A 47 2.30 12.70 19.31
N GLY A 48 1.68 12.71 18.13
CA GLY A 48 1.94 13.71 17.09
C GLY A 48 3.22 13.42 16.32
N LEU A 49 3.26 13.88 15.07
CA LEU A 49 4.34 13.56 14.13
C LEU A 49 5.72 14.06 14.58
N THR A 50 5.82 15.30 15.10
CA THR A 50 7.10 15.85 15.58
C THR A 50 7.67 15.06 16.76
N ASN A 51 6.82 14.64 17.69
CA ASN A 51 7.27 13.87 18.85
C ASN A 51 7.61 12.44 18.46
N LEU A 52 6.93 11.84 17.47
CA LEU A 52 7.27 10.52 16.95
C LEU A 52 8.75 10.43 16.55
N PHE A 53 9.23 11.38 15.74
CA PHE A 53 10.63 11.37 15.29
C PHE A 53 11.63 11.59 16.42
N SER A 54 11.28 12.40 17.42
CA SER A 54 12.13 12.60 18.61
C SER A 54 12.16 11.34 19.48
N ALA A 55 11.01 10.71 19.69
CA ALA A 55 10.84 9.51 20.50
C ALA A 55 11.54 8.28 19.90
N LEU A 56 11.68 8.19 18.58
CA LEU A 56 12.49 7.13 17.95
C LEU A 56 13.92 7.06 18.50
N ALA A 57 14.51 8.22 18.83
CA ALA A 57 15.86 8.31 19.37
C ALA A 57 15.89 8.36 20.91
N LEU A 58 14.96 9.10 21.51
CA LEU A 58 15.00 9.43 22.94
C LEU A 58 14.17 8.48 23.82
N GLU A 59 13.13 7.87 23.26
CA GLU A 59 12.14 7.07 23.99
C GLU A 59 11.72 5.82 23.18
N PRO A 60 12.66 4.99 22.72
CA PRO A 60 12.34 3.90 21.81
C PRO A 60 11.44 2.83 22.45
N GLU A 61 11.51 2.62 23.77
CA GLU A 61 10.62 1.71 24.51
C GLU A 61 9.17 2.21 24.53
N LEU A 62 8.94 3.53 24.43
CA LEU A 62 7.61 4.09 24.27
C LEU A 62 7.05 3.73 22.89
N ILE A 63 7.86 3.89 21.84
CA ILE A 63 7.47 3.56 20.46
C ILE A 63 7.17 2.07 20.32
N GLU A 64 8.00 1.20 20.89
CA GLU A 64 7.77 -0.25 20.89
C GLU A 64 6.46 -0.62 21.60
N ARG A 65 6.19 0.01 22.75
CA ARG A 65 4.95 -0.23 23.50
C ARG A 65 3.71 0.25 22.78
N LEU A 66 3.76 1.43 22.17
CA LEU A 66 2.65 1.96 21.36
C LEU A 66 2.43 1.08 20.14
N SER A 67 3.51 0.73 19.43
CA SER A 67 3.45 -0.13 18.24
C SER A 67 2.83 -1.48 18.55
N GLN A 68 3.16 -2.10 19.69
CA GLN A 68 2.55 -3.36 20.12
C GLN A 68 1.04 -3.23 20.36
N ARG A 69 0.59 -2.13 20.98
CA ARG A 69 -0.85 -1.90 21.21
C ARG A 69 -1.61 -1.60 19.92
N ILE A 70 -0.98 -0.89 18.99
CA ILE A 70 -1.56 -0.63 17.67
C ILE A 70 -1.60 -1.93 16.86
N LEU A 71 -0.57 -2.76 16.93
CA LEU A 71 -0.58 -4.09 16.30
C LEU A 71 -1.75 -4.92 16.81
N GLU A 72 -1.94 -5.03 18.12
CA GLU A 72 -3.08 -5.74 18.72
C GLU A 72 -4.43 -5.21 18.18
N GLN A 73 -4.57 -3.89 18.04
CA GLN A 73 -5.77 -3.28 17.45
C GLN A 73 -5.91 -3.57 15.95
N ASN A 74 -4.82 -3.53 15.20
CA ASN A 74 -4.79 -3.79 13.77
C ASN A 74 -5.16 -5.25 13.46
N VAL A 75 -4.76 -6.22 14.30
CA VAL A 75 -5.17 -7.62 14.13
C VAL A 75 -6.68 -7.77 14.21
N GLU A 76 -7.34 -7.14 15.20
CA GLU A 76 -8.81 -7.15 15.30
C GLU A 76 -9.47 -6.48 14.10
N THR A 77 -8.89 -5.38 13.60
CA THR A 77 -9.40 -4.72 12.38
C THR A 77 -9.19 -5.59 11.14
N ILE A 78 -8.05 -6.26 10.98
CA ILE A 78 -7.79 -7.19 9.87
C ILE A 78 -8.83 -8.31 9.87
N HIS A 79 -9.11 -8.91 11.04
CA HIS A 79 -10.12 -9.97 11.15
C HIS A 79 -11.53 -9.45 10.88
N ALA A 80 -11.86 -8.23 11.31
CA ALA A 80 -13.14 -7.59 10.97
C ALA A 80 -13.26 -7.38 9.46
N LEU A 81 -12.28 -6.76 8.80
CA LEU A 81 -12.30 -6.51 7.34
C LEU A 81 -12.42 -7.83 6.56
N ALA A 82 -11.67 -8.85 6.97
CA ALA A 82 -11.70 -10.17 6.34
C ALA A 82 -13.08 -10.86 6.44
N ALA A 83 -13.88 -10.56 7.46
CA ALA A 83 -15.19 -11.17 7.64
C ALA A 83 -16.21 -10.73 6.58
N ALA A 84 -16.01 -9.57 5.94
CA ALA A 84 -16.83 -9.15 4.81
C ALA A 84 -16.53 -9.91 3.50
N GLY A 85 -15.42 -10.66 3.48
CA GLY A 85 -14.86 -11.26 2.29
C GLY A 85 -14.03 -10.27 1.47
N GLY A 86 -13.94 -10.54 0.16
CA GLY A 86 -13.00 -9.89 -0.75
C GLY A 86 -11.68 -10.67 -0.87
N ASP A 87 -10.70 -10.06 -1.52
CA ASP A 87 -9.49 -10.79 -1.97
C ASP A 87 -8.22 -10.36 -1.24
N ALA A 88 -8.19 -9.12 -0.75
CA ALA A 88 -6.99 -8.54 -0.16
C ALA A 88 -7.28 -7.50 0.92
N ILE A 89 -6.29 -7.31 1.79
CA ILE A 89 -6.27 -6.24 2.81
C ILE A 89 -4.94 -5.50 2.65
N TYR A 90 -4.98 -4.16 2.68
CA TYR A 90 -3.76 -3.36 2.60
C TYR A 90 -3.22 -2.95 3.97
N ILE A 91 -1.91 -2.69 4.00
CA ILE A 91 -1.20 -2.09 5.13
C ILE A 91 -0.48 -0.86 4.57
N ASP A 92 -0.90 0.33 4.99
CA ASP A 92 -0.30 1.61 4.59
C ASP A 92 0.63 2.13 5.69
N ASP A 93 1.92 2.35 5.38
CA ASP A 93 2.88 2.92 6.32
C ASP A 93 3.73 4.04 5.70
N ALA A 94 3.11 5.20 5.54
CA ALA A 94 3.78 6.42 5.08
C ALA A 94 4.91 6.92 5.99
N MET A 95 5.02 6.47 7.25
CA MET A 95 6.12 6.86 8.15
C MET A 95 7.30 5.90 8.10
N ALA A 96 7.16 4.78 7.39
CA ALA A 96 8.16 3.74 7.25
C ALA A 96 8.96 3.84 5.93
N THR A 97 9.03 5.04 5.34
CA THR A 97 9.76 5.34 4.10
C THR A 97 11.15 5.92 4.37
N ASN A 98 11.99 6.00 3.35
CA ASN A 98 13.39 6.42 3.45
C ASN A 98 13.60 7.92 3.61
N ASP A 99 12.61 8.71 3.22
CA ASP A 99 12.54 10.13 3.47
C ASP A 99 12.06 10.45 4.89
N MET A 100 11.50 9.47 5.60
CA MET A 100 11.01 9.63 6.97
C MET A 100 11.96 9.06 8.02
N ILE A 101 12.50 7.86 7.82
CA ILE A 101 13.32 7.16 8.81
C ILE A 101 14.50 6.41 8.19
N SER A 102 15.56 6.22 8.98
CA SER A 102 16.71 5.39 8.60
C SER A 102 16.32 3.91 8.43
N VAL A 103 17.11 3.16 7.67
CA VAL A 103 16.96 1.69 7.53
C VAL A 103 17.00 1.00 8.90
N ALA A 104 17.86 1.44 9.82
CA ALA A 104 17.96 0.87 11.16
C ALA A 104 16.66 1.08 11.98
N HIS A 105 16.01 2.23 11.84
CA HIS A 105 14.70 2.46 12.46
C HIS A 105 13.60 1.62 11.80
N TYR A 106 13.62 1.49 10.47
CA TYR A 106 12.67 0.65 9.74
C TYR A 106 12.76 -0.82 10.18
N GLU A 107 13.97 -1.36 10.24
CA GLU A 107 14.24 -2.73 10.69
C GLU A 107 13.79 -2.97 12.14
N ARG A 108 13.99 -1.98 13.02
CA ARG A 108 13.63 -2.10 14.44
C ARG A 108 12.12 -1.96 14.67
N PHE A 109 11.50 -0.94 14.11
CA PHE A 109 10.15 -0.51 14.51
C PHE A 109 9.04 -0.92 13.53
N CYS A 110 9.37 -1.17 12.26
CA CYS A 110 8.37 -1.46 11.22
C CYS A 110 8.38 -2.93 10.80
N VAL A 111 9.55 -3.50 10.50
CA VAL A 111 9.64 -4.88 9.97
C VAL A 111 8.93 -5.92 10.84
N PRO A 112 9.10 -5.95 12.19
CA PRO A 112 8.47 -6.98 13.01
C PRO A 112 6.94 -6.90 12.99
N THR A 113 6.38 -5.69 13.11
CA THR A 113 4.93 -5.48 13.18
C THR A 113 4.28 -5.63 11.82
N THR A 114 4.91 -5.14 10.75
CA THR A 114 4.40 -5.35 9.38
C THR A 114 4.42 -6.83 9.00
N ARG A 115 5.46 -7.59 9.37
CA ARG A 115 5.49 -9.04 9.14
C ARG A 115 4.35 -9.76 9.87
N GLU A 116 4.06 -9.36 11.10
CA GLU A 116 2.94 -9.92 11.85
C GLU A 116 1.61 -9.58 11.19
N MET A 117 1.39 -8.33 10.79
CA MET A 117 0.15 -7.93 10.09
C MET A 117 -0.01 -8.70 8.76
N VAL A 118 1.05 -8.88 7.98
CA VAL A 118 1.01 -9.71 6.75
C VAL A 118 0.62 -11.15 7.08
N ARG A 119 1.20 -11.74 8.14
CA ARG A 119 0.87 -13.09 8.60
C ARG A 119 -0.60 -13.21 8.99
N GLU A 120 -1.13 -12.23 9.72
CA GLU A 120 -2.53 -12.21 10.14
C GLU A 120 -3.49 -12.04 8.95
N VAL A 121 -3.15 -11.19 7.98
CA VAL A 121 -3.92 -11.09 6.72
C VAL A 121 -3.96 -12.45 6.02
N HIS A 122 -2.81 -13.12 5.85
CA HIS A 122 -2.75 -14.44 5.23
C HIS A 122 -3.52 -15.52 5.99
N ALA A 123 -3.54 -15.45 7.33
CA ALA A 123 -4.29 -16.40 8.16
C ALA A 123 -5.80 -16.32 7.91
N THR A 124 -6.31 -15.20 7.40
CA THR A 124 -7.71 -15.05 6.99
C THR A 124 -8.00 -15.53 5.56
N GLY A 125 -6.99 -16.00 4.81
CA GLY A 125 -7.13 -16.39 3.40
C GLY A 125 -7.01 -15.23 2.40
N HIS A 126 -6.86 -14.00 2.88
CA HIS A 126 -6.71 -12.80 2.03
C HIS A 126 -5.25 -12.59 1.61
N LYS A 127 -5.06 -11.83 0.53
CA LYS A 127 -3.75 -11.33 0.11
C LYS A 127 -3.36 -10.07 0.88
N ALA A 128 -2.08 -9.89 1.16
CA ALA A 128 -1.56 -8.68 1.80
C ALA A 128 -0.96 -7.72 0.77
N ILE A 129 -1.40 -6.46 0.78
CA ILE A 129 -0.87 -5.40 -0.08
C ILE A 129 -0.16 -4.35 0.77
N LEU A 130 1.14 -4.13 0.56
CA LEU A 130 1.86 -3.06 1.25
C LEU A 130 1.78 -1.77 0.44
N ILE A 131 1.51 -0.66 1.12
CA ILE A 131 1.44 0.67 0.54
C ILE A 131 2.45 1.58 1.23
N TYR A 132 3.28 2.26 0.43
CA TYR A 132 4.27 3.22 0.92
C TYR A 132 4.17 4.55 0.16
N PHE A 133 3.68 5.58 0.84
CA PHE A 133 3.69 6.95 0.34
C PHE A 133 4.98 7.69 0.72
N GLY A 134 6.03 7.46 -0.08
CA GLY A 134 7.36 8.04 0.08
C GLY A 134 8.41 7.21 -0.64
N GLY A 135 9.69 7.48 -0.37
CA GLY A 135 10.78 6.76 -1.01
C GLY A 135 11.05 5.40 -0.37
N VAL A 136 11.32 4.37 -1.17
CA VAL A 136 11.55 3.00 -0.66
C VAL A 136 12.86 2.34 -1.14
N ALA A 137 13.64 3.03 -1.97
CA ALA A 137 14.78 2.44 -2.68
C ALA A 137 15.85 1.77 -1.80
N ASP A 138 16.00 2.18 -0.54
CA ASP A 138 17.02 1.66 0.39
C ASP A 138 16.60 0.42 1.18
N ARG A 139 15.33 0.00 1.06
CA ARG A 139 14.72 -1.06 1.89
C ARG A 139 13.89 -2.08 1.12
N LEU A 140 14.06 -2.12 -0.21
CA LEU A 140 13.29 -3.00 -1.09
C LEU A 140 13.46 -4.48 -0.76
N GLU A 141 14.67 -4.90 -0.35
CA GLU A 141 14.93 -6.28 0.07
C GLU A 141 14.15 -6.61 1.35
N GLN A 142 14.17 -5.71 2.34
CA GLN A 142 13.42 -5.88 3.57
C GLN A 142 11.91 -5.92 3.28
N ILE A 143 11.39 -5.03 2.42
CA ILE A 143 9.98 -5.03 2.00
C ILE A 143 9.62 -6.38 1.36
N ALA A 144 10.43 -6.86 0.41
CA ALA A 144 10.17 -8.13 -0.27
C ALA A 144 10.24 -9.33 0.70
N SER A 145 11.04 -9.24 1.76
CA SER A 145 11.14 -10.28 2.81
C SER A 145 9.92 -10.35 3.74
N LEU A 146 9.02 -9.36 3.71
CA LEU A 146 7.81 -9.35 4.55
C LEU A 146 6.78 -10.39 4.11
N GLY A 147 6.88 -10.89 2.87
CA GLY A 147 5.99 -11.93 2.34
C GLY A 147 4.67 -11.42 1.78
N ALA A 148 4.49 -10.10 1.62
CA ALA A 148 3.28 -9.54 1.03
C ALA A 148 3.09 -9.97 -0.43
N ASP A 149 1.84 -10.03 -0.88
CA ASP A 149 1.48 -10.40 -2.25
C ASP A 149 1.65 -9.24 -3.23
N GLY A 150 1.43 -8.02 -2.76
CA GLY A 150 1.48 -6.81 -3.55
C GLY A 150 2.23 -5.67 -2.88
N LEU A 151 2.83 -4.80 -3.70
CA LEU A 151 3.51 -3.58 -3.28
C LEU A 151 3.03 -2.40 -4.12
N LEU A 152 2.51 -1.35 -3.48
CA LEU A 152 2.22 -0.05 -4.07
C LEU A 152 3.17 0.99 -3.49
N VAL A 153 3.80 1.76 -4.39
CA VAL A 153 4.73 2.82 -4.02
C VAL A 153 4.34 4.12 -4.69
N GLU A 154 4.64 5.23 -4.05
CA GLU A 154 4.46 6.56 -4.65
C GLU A 154 5.37 6.75 -5.87
N THR A 155 5.03 7.72 -6.72
CA THR A 155 5.85 8.09 -7.87
C THR A 155 7.09 8.85 -7.39
N SER A 156 8.11 8.95 -8.23
CA SER A 156 9.33 9.69 -7.86
C SER A 156 9.01 11.18 -7.70
N MET A 157 9.04 11.66 -6.46
CA MET A 157 8.78 13.06 -6.10
C MET A 157 9.48 13.40 -4.78
N LYS A 158 9.34 14.64 -4.32
CA LYS A 158 9.87 15.12 -3.01
C LYS A 158 11.36 14.81 -2.76
N GLY A 159 12.15 14.57 -3.82
CA GLY A 159 13.59 14.30 -3.75
C GLY A 159 14.00 12.82 -3.65
N TYR A 160 13.06 11.87 -3.58
CA TYR A 160 13.36 10.44 -3.67
C TYR A 160 13.07 9.89 -5.07
N THR A 161 13.55 8.66 -5.32
CA THR A 161 13.35 7.92 -6.57
C THR A 161 12.76 6.56 -6.28
N ASN A 162 11.62 6.27 -6.89
CA ASN A 162 10.97 4.97 -6.93
C ASN A 162 10.89 4.52 -8.41
N ASP A 163 12.03 4.05 -8.95
CA ASP A 163 12.09 3.57 -10.33
C ASP A 163 11.52 2.15 -10.44
N ILE A 164 10.53 1.96 -11.32
CA ILE A 164 9.84 0.67 -11.50
C ILE A 164 10.82 -0.45 -11.84
N GLY A 165 11.80 -0.21 -12.72
CA GLY A 165 12.77 -1.24 -13.12
C GLY A 165 13.68 -1.68 -11.98
N GLN A 166 14.17 -0.72 -11.18
CA GLN A 166 14.96 -1.00 -9.98
C GLN A 166 14.13 -1.76 -8.94
N ILE A 167 12.88 -1.35 -8.72
CA ILE A 167 11.99 -1.99 -7.75
C ILE A 167 11.71 -3.43 -8.16
N VAL A 168 11.32 -3.67 -9.41
CA VAL A 168 11.11 -5.01 -9.96
C VAL A 168 12.35 -5.88 -9.79
N GLY A 169 13.54 -5.35 -10.11
CA GLY A 169 14.79 -6.09 -9.95
C GLY A 169 15.09 -6.48 -8.50
N ALA A 170 14.75 -5.63 -7.53
CA ALA A 170 14.98 -5.89 -6.11
C ALA A 170 13.95 -6.84 -5.48
N ILE A 171 12.66 -6.64 -5.76
CA ILE A 171 11.60 -7.49 -5.18
C ILE A 171 11.56 -8.87 -5.86
N GLY A 172 11.97 -8.95 -7.13
CA GLY A 172 12.06 -10.19 -7.89
C GLY A 172 10.71 -10.87 -8.13
N ASP A 173 10.67 -12.19 -7.96
CA ASP A 173 9.49 -13.02 -8.12
C ASP A 173 8.63 -13.13 -6.83
N ARG A 174 8.98 -12.37 -5.78
CA ARG A 174 8.34 -12.46 -4.46
C ARG A 174 7.04 -11.67 -4.38
N VAL A 175 6.97 -10.49 -5.00
CA VAL A 175 5.88 -9.53 -4.81
C VAL A 175 5.39 -8.99 -6.16
N THR A 176 4.07 -8.87 -6.34
CA THR A 176 3.47 -8.18 -7.50
C THR A 176 3.57 -6.67 -7.31
N LEU A 177 4.10 -5.95 -8.30
CA LEU A 177 4.25 -4.50 -8.22
C LEU A 177 3.04 -3.79 -8.80
N PHE A 178 2.50 -2.83 -8.06
CA PHE A 178 1.59 -1.81 -8.56
C PHE A 178 2.41 -0.67 -9.15
N GLY A 179 2.03 -0.24 -10.36
CA GLY A 179 2.62 0.90 -11.04
C GLY A 179 2.45 2.19 -10.24
N ASN A 180 3.32 3.15 -10.51
CA ASN A 180 3.38 4.40 -9.76
C ASN A 180 3.20 5.61 -10.68
N ILE A 181 2.11 5.63 -11.45
CA ILE A 181 1.83 6.72 -12.40
C ILE A 181 1.45 7.99 -11.63
N ASP A 182 2.09 9.11 -11.97
CA ASP A 182 1.95 10.39 -11.28
C ASP A 182 0.50 10.93 -11.33
N PRO A 183 -0.20 11.05 -10.18
CA PRO A 183 -1.58 11.53 -10.15
C PRO A 183 -1.72 13.02 -10.51
N VAL A 184 -0.66 13.82 -10.43
CA VAL A 184 -0.67 15.25 -10.78
C VAL A 184 -0.11 15.43 -12.18
N GLY A 185 1.18 15.18 -12.38
CA GLY A 185 1.90 15.49 -13.61
C GLY A 185 1.43 14.66 -14.82
N CYS A 186 0.87 13.48 -14.57
CA CYS A 186 0.37 12.60 -15.62
C CYS A 186 -1.16 12.61 -15.67
N PHE A 187 -1.84 12.26 -14.57
CA PHE A 187 -3.31 12.16 -14.56
C PHE A 187 -4.02 13.50 -14.68
N GLN A 188 -3.66 14.49 -13.88
CA GLN A 188 -4.36 15.79 -13.86
C GLN A 188 -3.89 16.71 -14.98
N ASP A 189 -2.59 16.90 -15.11
CA ASP A 189 -2.00 17.97 -15.93
C ASP A 189 -1.38 17.47 -17.24
N GLY A 190 -1.14 16.16 -17.37
CA GLY A 190 -0.52 15.57 -18.56
C GLY A 190 -1.36 15.71 -19.83
N SER A 191 -0.75 15.57 -20.99
CA SER A 191 -1.48 15.36 -22.25
C SER A 191 -1.84 13.88 -22.42
N PRO A 192 -2.86 13.54 -23.24
CA PRO A 192 -3.19 12.14 -23.53
C PRO A 192 -2.00 11.30 -24.03
N LEU A 193 -1.12 11.91 -24.84
CA LEU A 193 0.11 11.28 -25.33
C LEU A 193 1.12 11.01 -24.21
N GLN A 194 1.24 11.92 -23.23
CA GLN A 194 2.12 11.71 -22.07
C GLN A 194 1.61 10.59 -21.17
N VAL A 195 0.29 10.52 -20.95
CA VAL A 195 -0.34 9.43 -20.18
C VAL A 195 -0.07 8.09 -20.83
N GLU A 196 -0.32 7.98 -22.13
CA GLU A 196 -0.09 6.75 -22.88
C GLU A 196 1.39 6.34 -22.89
N ALA A 197 2.30 7.30 -23.13
CA ALA A 197 3.73 7.04 -23.11
C ALA A 197 4.21 6.55 -21.73
N GLU A 198 3.68 7.12 -20.65
CA GLU A 198 4.04 6.72 -19.29
C GLU A 198 3.52 5.32 -18.95
N ILE A 199 2.28 4.99 -19.33
CA ILE A 199 1.74 3.62 -19.19
C ILE A 199 2.65 2.62 -19.92
N LYS A 200 2.98 2.88 -21.20
CA LYS A 200 3.88 2.02 -21.99
C LYS A 200 5.26 1.88 -21.37
N ARG A 201 5.82 2.97 -20.82
CA ARG A 201 7.11 2.95 -20.14
C ARG A 201 7.07 2.06 -18.91
N GLN A 202 6.06 2.22 -18.05
CA GLN A 202 5.95 1.43 -16.82
C GLN A 202 5.63 -0.03 -17.11
N VAL A 203 4.76 -0.34 -18.07
CA VAL A 203 4.48 -1.73 -18.50
C VAL A 203 5.79 -2.40 -18.93
N ARG A 204 6.59 -1.75 -19.79
CA ARG A 204 7.88 -2.31 -20.23
C ARG A 204 8.85 -2.53 -19.07
N ALA A 205 8.92 -1.60 -18.12
CA ALA A 205 9.77 -1.75 -16.93
C ALA A 205 9.27 -2.82 -15.95
N GLY A 206 7.95 -3.00 -15.85
CA GLY A 206 7.26 -3.94 -14.98
C GLY A 206 7.34 -5.40 -15.43
N ARG A 207 7.61 -5.64 -16.73
CA ARG A 207 7.51 -6.95 -17.39
C ARG A 207 8.31 -8.09 -16.76
N SER A 208 9.49 -7.80 -16.22
CA SER A 208 10.36 -8.82 -15.65
C SER A 208 9.97 -9.20 -14.22
N GLY A 209 8.98 -8.54 -13.63
CA GLY A 209 8.50 -8.86 -12.28
C GLY A 209 7.57 -10.06 -12.24
N ARG A 210 7.28 -10.54 -11.03
CA ARG A 210 6.26 -11.58 -10.78
C ARG A 210 4.91 -11.28 -11.45
N GLY A 211 4.55 -10.00 -11.42
CA GLY A 211 3.36 -9.42 -12.01
C GLY A 211 3.43 -7.90 -11.90
N PHE A 212 2.71 -7.20 -12.76
CA PHE A 212 2.65 -5.74 -12.79
C PHE A 212 1.21 -5.26 -12.96
N ILE A 213 0.72 -4.45 -12.02
CA ILE A 213 -0.63 -3.87 -12.05
C ILE A 213 -0.50 -2.39 -12.41
N ILE A 214 -1.09 -1.97 -13.52
CA ILE A 214 -1.06 -0.57 -13.93
C ILE A 214 -1.96 0.24 -12.98
N SER A 215 -1.38 1.18 -12.24
CA SER A 215 -2.09 1.97 -11.23
C SER A 215 -1.53 3.39 -11.08
N PRO A 216 -2.33 4.32 -10.55
CA PRO A 216 -1.81 5.58 -10.04
C PRO A 216 -0.93 5.33 -8.80
N ALA A 217 0.00 6.25 -8.53
CA ALA A 217 0.93 6.14 -7.41
C ALA A 217 0.35 6.57 -6.06
N SER A 218 -0.77 7.29 -6.07
CA SER A 218 -1.53 7.72 -4.91
C SER A 218 -2.94 8.12 -5.36
N PRO A 219 -3.86 8.52 -4.46
CA PRO A 219 -5.21 8.88 -4.84
C PRO A 219 -5.26 9.91 -5.97
N ILE A 220 -6.12 9.66 -6.96
CA ILE A 220 -6.34 10.57 -8.08
C ILE A 220 -6.84 11.91 -7.53
N THR A 221 -6.30 13.00 -8.05
CA THR A 221 -6.64 14.33 -7.53
C THR A 221 -8.10 14.69 -7.83
N PRO A 222 -8.78 15.44 -6.94
CA PRO A 222 -10.15 15.90 -7.18
C PRO A 222 -10.33 16.76 -8.43
N ALA A 223 -9.24 17.35 -8.94
CA ALA A 223 -9.25 18.18 -10.13
C ALA A 223 -9.13 17.37 -11.44
N THR A 224 -8.89 16.04 -11.37
CA THR A 224 -8.82 15.18 -12.56
C THR A 224 -10.23 14.89 -13.10
N PRO A 225 -10.56 15.31 -14.35
CA PRO A 225 -11.84 15.00 -14.95
C PRO A 225 -12.09 13.50 -15.15
N LEU A 226 -13.36 13.08 -15.03
CA LEU A 226 -13.77 11.68 -15.12
C LEU A 226 -13.41 11.03 -16.46
N GLU A 227 -13.50 11.77 -17.56
CA GLU A 227 -13.11 11.29 -18.89
C GLU A 227 -11.64 10.88 -18.97
N ARG A 228 -10.77 11.55 -18.21
CA ARG A 228 -9.34 11.19 -18.15
C ARG A 228 -9.13 9.89 -17.38
N VAL A 229 -9.87 9.69 -16.29
CA VAL A 229 -9.86 8.43 -15.53
C VAL A 229 -10.36 7.26 -16.40
N ARG A 230 -11.46 7.46 -17.14
CA ARG A 230 -11.98 6.45 -18.09
C ARG A 230 -10.95 6.12 -19.17
N ARG A 231 -10.35 7.14 -19.78
CA ARG A 231 -9.32 6.93 -20.82
C ARG A 231 -8.11 6.18 -20.27
N PHE A 232 -7.69 6.48 -19.04
CA PHE A 232 -6.63 5.75 -18.37
C PHE A 232 -6.98 4.26 -18.21
N ILE A 233 -8.18 3.93 -17.75
CA ILE A 233 -8.64 2.54 -17.59
C ILE A 233 -8.62 1.81 -18.94
N GLU A 234 -9.12 2.43 -20.02
CA GLU A 234 -9.08 1.86 -21.37
C GLU A 234 -7.64 1.55 -21.81
N LEU A 235 -6.73 2.51 -21.64
CA LEU A 235 -5.31 2.36 -21.99
C LEU A 235 -4.65 1.27 -21.14
N ALA A 236 -4.99 1.17 -19.86
CA ALA A 236 -4.46 0.15 -18.97
C ALA A 236 -4.90 -1.25 -19.40
N VAL A 237 -6.15 -1.43 -19.83
CA VAL A 237 -6.65 -2.71 -20.37
C VAL A 237 -5.98 -3.03 -21.71
N GLU A 238 -5.86 -2.04 -22.60
CA GLU A 238 -5.22 -2.19 -23.92
C GLU A 238 -3.76 -2.63 -23.78
N TYR A 239 -2.96 -1.95 -22.95
CA TYR A 239 -1.53 -2.22 -22.81
C TYR A 239 -1.18 -3.27 -21.76
N GLY A 240 -2.11 -3.61 -20.86
CA GLY A 240 -1.96 -4.72 -19.93
C GLY A 240 -2.11 -6.10 -20.59
N THR A 241 -2.73 -6.15 -21.78
CA THR A 241 -3.01 -7.40 -22.51
C THR A 241 -2.17 -7.59 -23.77
N GLN A 242 -1.37 -6.59 -24.16
CA GLN A 242 -0.57 -6.58 -25.37
C GLN A 242 0.93 -6.57 -25.09
N ASP A 243 1.70 -7.17 -26.01
CA ASP A 243 3.13 -6.93 -26.09
C ASP A 243 3.39 -5.51 -26.62
N VAL A 244 3.46 -4.54 -25.70
CA VAL A 244 4.07 -3.22 -25.91
C VAL A 244 5.53 -3.36 -26.42
N GLU A 245 5.80 -3.16 -27.71
CA GLU A 245 7.20 -3.03 -28.22
C GLU A 245 7.93 -1.80 -27.63
#